data_AF-A0A3M8AF06-F1
#
_entry.id   AF-A0A3M8AF06-F1
#
_cell.length_a   1.000
_cell.length_b   1.000
_cell.length_c   1.000
_cell.angle_alpha   90.00
_cell.angle_beta   90.00
_cell.angle_gamma   90.00
#
_symmetry.space_group_name_H-M   'P 1'
#
loop_
_entity.id
_entity.type
_entity.pdbx_description
1 polymer ?
#
loop_
_entity_poly.entity_id
_entity_poly.type
_entity_poly.pdbx_seq_one_letter_code
_entity_poly.pdbx_strand_id
1 'polypeptide(L)'
;MNGAFHGFGVALAFEARKAAASRVMLSITVLFLAGVTAIAVGMLLAAASGQEQVLAKLGPLAELDGWARLVGVVVQVTAAGGLGAFGIALSWMFGREFADGTVSALFALPVSRATIALAKLTVFGIWAAGVAVLLTAAIAVLGFAMGFGATDAAGLGEIARVPVLAALTALIAVPAAWAATIGRGLLPGIGATIVIMVVAQVLAVADFGTWLPIVAPALWAISPGSVPTEALLLVPTVPLVFGALCALSWRRLQLDR
;
A
#
# COMPACT_ATOMS: atom_id res chain seq x y z
N MET A 1 23.81 -20.71 -13.39
CA MET A 1 22.52 -19.97 -13.34
C MET A 1 21.41 -20.73 -12.60
N ASN A 2 21.32 -22.06 -12.71
CA ASN A 2 20.26 -22.86 -12.05
C ASN A 2 20.20 -22.76 -10.51
N GLY A 3 21.35 -22.59 -9.83
CA GLY A 3 21.37 -22.47 -8.36
C GLY A 3 20.77 -21.17 -7.80
N ALA A 4 20.86 -20.05 -8.53
CA ALA A 4 20.36 -18.76 -8.07
C ALA A 4 18.82 -18.68 -8.12
N PHE A 5 18.22 -19.20 -9.20
CA PHE A 5 16.76 -19.31 -9.32
C PHE A 5 16.18 -20.28 -8.30
N HIS A 6 16.88 -21.39 -8.02
CA HIS A 6 16.47 -22.32 -6.98
C HIS A 6 16.52 -21.67 -5.58
N GLY A 7 17.59 -20.92 -5.26
CA GLY A 7 17.70 -20.19 -4.00
C GLY A 7 16.63 -19.11 -3.80
N PHE A 8 16.27 -18.38 -4.86
CA PHE A 8 15.17 -17.41 -4.81
C PHE A 8 13.81 -18.10 -4.60
N GLY A 9 13.53 -19.18 -5.32
CA GLY A 9 12.28 -19.93 -5.14
C GLY A 9 12.09 -20.47 -3.72
N VAL A 10 13.16 -20.99 -3.11
CA VAL A 10 13.14 -21.44 -1.71
C VAL A 10 12.90 -20.28 -0.74
N ALA A 11 13.60 -19.16 -0.92
CA ALA A 11 13.39 -17.98 -0.09
C ALA A 11 11.95 -17.43 -0.23
N LEU A 12 11.43 -17.38 -1.46
CA LEU A 12 10.07 -16.92 -1.74
C LEU A 12 9.03 -17.82 -1.05
N ALA A 13 9.15 -19.14 -1.18
CA ALA A 13 8.23 -20.08 -0.53
C ALA A 13 8.27 -19.96 1.01
N PHE A 14 9.46 -19.77 1.59
CA PHE A 14 9.63 -19.57 3.02
C PHE A 14 8.99 -18.27 3.50
N GLU A 15 9.30 -17.14 2.85
CA GLU A 15 8.72 -15.84 3.19
C GLU A 15 7.19 -15.83 2.98
N ALA A 16 6.69 -16.49 1.93
CA ALA A 16 5.26 -16.58 1.65
C ALA A 16 4.53 -17.37 2.74
N ARG A 17 5.09 -18.48 3.21
CA ARG A 17 4.51 -19.26 4.32
C ARG A 17 4.46 -18.44 5.62
N LYS A 18 5.52 -17.67 5.91
CA LYS A 18 5.55 -16.77 7.07
C LYS A 18 4.51 -15.67 6.98
N ALA A 19 4.37 -15.05 5.81
CA ALA A 19 3.36 -14.03 5.56
C ALA A 19 1.94 -14.61 5.71
N ALA A 20 1.67 -15.77 5.12
CA ALA A 20 0.35 -16.42 5.17
C ALA A 20 -0.04 -16.86 6.60
N ALA A 21 0.92 -17.30 7.41
CA ALA A 21 0.69 -17.67 8.80
C ALA A 21 0.69 -16.46 9.77
N SER A 22 1.00 -15.25 9.29
CA SER A 22 1.17 -14.08 10.14
C SER A 22 -0.16 -13.46 10.55
N ARG A 23 -0.43 -13.46 11.86
CA ARG A 23 -1.54 -12.69 12.44
C ARG A 23 -1.40 -11.20 12.18
N VAL A 24 -0.17 -10.68 12.05
CA VAL A 24 0.05 -9.25 11.78
C VAL A 24 -0.41 -8.89 10.38
N MET A 25 -0.04 -9.67 9.36
CA MET A 25 -0.49 -9.41 7.99
C MET A 25 -2.00 -9.60 7.83
N LEU A 26 -2.58 -10.59 8.51
CA LEU A 26 -4.03 -10.76 8.57
C LEU A 26 -4.71 -9.56 9.23
N SER A 27 -4.24 -9.12 10.39
CA SER A 27 -4.79 -7.96 11.10
C SER A 27 -4.70 -6.69 10.26
N ILE A 28 -3.57 -6.43 9.59
CA ILE A 28 -3.43 -5.28 8.69
C ILE A 28 -4.46 -5.36 7.56
N THR A 29 -4.61 -6.54 6.93
CA THR A 29 -5.59 -6.75 5.86
C THR A 29 -7.02 -6.47 6.36
N VAL A 30 -7.41 -7.09 7.47
CA VAL A 30 -8.77 -6.96 8.02
C VAL A 30 -9.05 -5.53 8.47
N LEU A 31 -8.14 -4.91 9.23
CA LEU A 31 -8.33 -3.55 9.73
C LEU A 31 -8.35 -2.53 8.59
N PHE A 32 -7.52 -2.71 7.56
CA PHE A 32 -7.53 -1.83 6.41
C PHE A 32 -8.83 -1.95 5.62
N LEU A 33 -9.26 -3.17 5.27
CA LEU A 33 -10.51 -3.40 4.53
C LEU A 33 -11.74 -2.93 5.32
N ALA A 34 -11.82 -3.30 6.60
CA ALA A 34 -12.92 -2.89 7.46
C ALA A 34 -12.92 -1.37 7.70
N GLY A 35 -11.75 -0.77 7.91
CA GLY A 35 -11.60 0.68 8.10
C GLY A 35 -12.04 1.48 6.88
N VAL A 36 -11.56 1.11 5.68
CA VAL A 36 -11.97 1.78 4.43
C VAL A 36 -13.47 1.63 4.20
N THR A 37 -14.00 0.42 4.37
CA THR A 37 -15.44 0.14 4.18
C THR A 37 -16.30 0.89 5.19
N ALA A 38 -15.92 0.90 6.47
CA ALA A 38 -16.67 1.58 7.52
C ALA A 38 -16.67 3.10 7.32
N ILE A 39 -15.54 3.69 6.95
CA ILE A 39 -15.45 5.12 6.65
C ILE A 39 -16.30 5.45 5.42
N ALA A 40 -16.24 4.63 4.36
CA ALA A 40 -17.06 4.83 3.17
C ALA A 40 -18.56 4.78 3.47
N VAL A 41 -19.02 3.76 4.20
CA VAL A 41 -20.43 3.64 4.65
C VAL A 41 -20.82 4.85 5.49
N GLY A 42 -20.02 5.22 6.48
CA GLY A 42 -20.32 6.34 7.36
C GLY A 42 -20.45 7.67 6.61
N MET A 43 -19.53 7.94 5.68
CA MET A 43 -19.56 9.15 4.85
C MET A 43 -20.77 9.17 3.91
N LEU A 44 -21.12 8.04 3.27
CA LEU A 44 -22.26 7.96 2.36
C LEU A 44 -23.59 8.12 3.10
N LEU A 45 -23.77 7.45 4.24
CA LEU A 45 -24.98 7.57 5.05
C LEU A 45 -25.13 8.99 5.62
N ALA A 46 -24.03 9.57 6.11
CA ALA A 46 -24.07 10.93 6.64
C ALA A 46 -24.36 11.97 5.54
N ALA A 47 -23.80 11.80 4.33
CA ALA A 47 -24.13 12.62 3.18
C ALA A 47 -25.60 12.46 2.76
N ALA A 48 -26.13 11.23 2.73
CA ALA A 48 -27.54 10.97 2.43
C ALA A 48 -28.50 11.58 3.47
N SER A 49 -28.07 11.70 4.73
CA SER A 49 -28.83 12.38 5.79
C SER A 49 -28.73 13.92 5.75
N GLY A 50 -27.99 14.50 4.80
CA GLY A 50 -27.88 15.95 4.64
C GLY A 50 -27.01 16.63 5.71
N GLN A 51 -26.08 15.91 6.36
CA GLN A 51 -25.20 16.51 7.37
C GLN A 51 -24.22 17.50 6.74
N GLU A 52 -24.44 18.80 6.99
CA GLU A 52 -23.65 19.90 6.41
C GLU A 52 -22.14 19.73 6.64
N GLN A 53 -21.73 19.28 7.83
CA GLN A 53 -20.32 19.08 8.15
C GLN A 53 -19.66 18.00 7.27
N VAL A 54 -20.38 16.92 6.96
CA VAL A 54 -19.85 15.85 6.09
C VAL A 54 -19.85 16.29 4.63
N LEU A 55 -20.91 16.95 4.17
CA LEU A 55 -20.95 17.51 2.81
C LEU A 55 -19.82 18.52 2.58
N ALA A 56 -19.54 19.38 3.56
CA ALA A 56 -18.40 20.29 3.52
C ALA A 56 -17.05 19.56 3.44
N LYS A 57 -16.89 18.41 4.10
CA LYS A 57 -15.66 17.59 4.03
C LYS A 57 -15.52 16.84 2.71
N LEU A 58 -16.62 16.42 2.10
CA LEU A 58 -16.63 15.77 0.79
C LEU A 58 -16.29 16.75 -0.34
N GLY A 59 -16.58 18.04 -0.15
CA GLY A 59 -16.29 19.07 -1.14
C GLY A 59 -16.96 18.73 -2.48
N PRO A 60 -16.21 18.69 -3.61
CA PRO A 60 -16.77 18.31 -4.91
C PRO A 60 -17.42 16.92 -4.95
N LEU A 61 -17.02 15.99 -4.08
CA LEU A 61 -17.66 14.67 -4.02
C LEU A 61 -19.09 14.72 -3.46
N ALA A 62 -19.48 15.81 -2.79
CA ALA A 62 -20.83 15.98 -2.28
C ALA A 62 -21.85 16.07 -3.43
N GLU A 63 -21.45 16.58 -4.59
CA GLU A 63 -22.32 16.72 -5.77
C GLU A 63 -22.48 15.44 -6.59
N LEU A 64 -21.55 14.48 -6.42
CA LEU A 64 -21.60 13.19 -7.11
C LEU A 64 -22.57 12.24 -6.41
N ASP A 65 -23.11 11.24 -7.10
CA ASP A 65 -23.96 10.21 -6.50
C ASP A 65 -23.55 8.78 -6.90
N GLY A 66 -24.11 7.79 -6.21
CA GLY A 66 -23.93 6.37 -6.52
C GLY A 66 -22.48 5.90 -6.50
N TRP A 67 -22.08 5.18 -7.57
CA TRP A 67 -20.73 4.63 -7.72
C TRP A 67 -19.63 5.70 -7.71
N ALA A 68 -19.86 6.87 -8.30
CA ALA A 68 -18.86 7.93 -8.39
C ALA A 68 -18.53 8.50 -7.00
N ARG A 69 -19.54 8.78 -6.17
CA ARG A 69 -19.34 9.22 -4.78
C ARG A 69 -18.66 8.12 -3.95
N LEU A 70 -19.12 6.88 -4.06
CA LEU A 70 -18.53 5.74 -3.33
C LEU A 70 -17.04 5.58 -3.64
N VAL A 71 -16.70 5.46 -4.93
CA VAL A 71 -15.31 5.30 -5.36
C VAL A 71 -14.49 6.52 -4.94
N GLY A 72 -15.01 7.74 -5.14
CA GLY A 72 -14.36 8.99 -4.73
C GLY A 72 -13.99 9.03 -3.24
N VAL A 73 -14.88 8.59 -2.36
CA VAL A 73 -14.57 8.47 -0.93
C VAL A 73 -13.52 7.40 -0.69
N VAL A 74 -13.66 6.23 -1.32
CA VAL A 74 -12.76 5.09 -1.08
C VAL A 74 -11.34 5.39 -1.55
N VAL A 75 -11.14 6.03 -2.70
CA VAL A 75 -9.80 6.38 -3.19
C VAL A 75 -9.11 7.39 -2.27
N GLN A 76 -9.83 8.36 -1.71
CA GLN A 76 -9.26 9.28 -0.72
C GLN A 76 -8.78 8.56 0.54
N VAL A 77 -9.62 7.70 1.11
CA VAL A 77 -9.27 6.93 2.32
C VAL A 77 -8.14 5.95 2.02
N THR A 78 -8.15 5.31 0.85
CA THR A 78 -7.13 4.34 0.41
C THR A 78 -5.79 5.02 0.17
N ALA A 79 -5.76 6.24 -0.38
CA ALA A 79 -4.53 6.98 -0.63
C ALA A 79 -3.75 7.23 0.67
N ALA A 80 -4.43 7.70 1.72
CA ALA A 80 -3.79 7.95 3.01
C ALA A 80 -3.62 6.66 3.84
N GLY A 81 -4.71 5.93 4.06
CA GLY A 81 -4.73 4.74 4.91
C GLY A 81 -3.95 3.57 4.34
N GLY A 82 -3.94 3.40 3.02
CA GLY A 82 -3.19 2.34 2.34
C GLY A 82 -1.69 2.52 2.51
N LEU A 83 -1.19 3.75 2.42
CA LEU A 83 0.23 4.03 2.63
C LEU A 83 0.67 3.64 4.05
N GLY A 84 -0.15 3.99 5.05
CA GLY A 84 0.06 3.57 6.44
C GLY A 84 0.06 2.04 6.59
N ALA A 85 -0.98 1.37 6.08
CA ALA A 85 -1.12 -0.09 6.17
C ALA A 85 0.04 -0.84 5.51
N PHE A 86 0.40 -0.44 4.28
CA PHE A 86 1.48 -1.07 3.52
C PHE A 86 2.87 -0.79 4.11
N GLY A 87 3.11 0.43 4.60
CA GLY A 87 4.36 0.78 5.26
C GLY A 87 4.56 0.04 6.59
N ILE A 88 3.49 -0.12 7.38
CA ILE A 88 3.50 -0.94 8.60
C ILE A 88 3.77 -2.42 8.26
N ALA A 89 3.14 -2.96 7.21
CA ALA A 89 3.40 -4.33 6.75
C ALA A 89 4.87 -4.52 6.36
N LEU A 90 5.45 -3.61 5.57
CA LEU A 90 6.87 -3.65 5.19
C LEU A 90 7.80 -3.51 6.41
N SER A 91 7.46 -2.62 7.34
CA SER A 91 8.22 -2.46 8.57
C SER A 91 8.21 -3.74 9.41
N TRP A 92 7.07 -4.43 9.52
CA TRP A 92 7.01 -5.73 10.16
C TRP A 92 7.82 -6.78 9.41
N MET A 93 7.70 -6.86 8.07
CA MET A 93 8.38 -7.86 7.25
C MET A 93 9.91 -7.74 7.28
N PHE A 94 10.45 -6.54 7.46
CA PHE A 94 11.89 -6.27 7.45
C PHE A 94 12.48 -5.99 8.83
N GLY A 95 11.69 -5.47 9.76
CA GLY A 95 12.12 -5.06 11.09
C GLY A 95 12.02 -6.16 12.15
N ARG A 96 11.10 -7.12 11.99
CA ARG A 96 10.84 -8.14 13.03
C ARG A 96 12.06 -9.00 13.34
N GLU A 97 12.84 -9.41 12.34
CA GLU A 97 13.99 -10.29 12.58
C GLU A 97 15.08 -9.60 13.41
N PHE A 98 15.19 -8.27 13.31
CA PHE A 98 16.08 -7.50 14.16
C PHE A 98 15.52 -7.33 15.58
N ALA A 99 14.24 -6.99 15.70
CA ALA A 99 13.60 -6.78 17.00
C ALA A 99 13.52 -8.06 17.85
N ASP A 100 13.29 -9.20 17.20
CA ASP A 100 13.20 -10.51 17.86
C ASP A 100 14.57 -11.17 18.06
N GLY A 101 15.67 -10.54 17.61
CA GLY A 101 17.03 -11.11 17.68
C GLY A 101 17.25 -12.34 16.78
N THR A 102 16.33 -12.62 15.85
CA THR A 102 16.37 -13.81 14.97
C THR A 102 17.13 -13.59 13.67
N VAL A 103 17.66 -12.38 13.43
CA VAL A 103 18.45 -12.05 12.24
C VAL A 103 19.69 -12.93 12.07
N SER A 104 20.29 -13.40 13.18
CA SER A 104 21.47 -14.27 13.16
C SER A 104 21.21 -15.61 12.47
N ALA A 105 20.00 -16.17 12.62
CA ALA A 105 19.61 -17.41 11.97
C ALA A 105 19.63 -17.30 10.43
N LEU A 106 19.46 -16.09 9.87
CA LEU A 106 19.50 -15.86 8.43
C LEU A 106 20.92 -16.05 7.84
N PHE A 107 21.97 -15.93 8.67
CA PHE A 107 23.35 -16.13 8.24
C PHE A 107 23.70 -17.61 8.08
N ALA A 108 22.94 -18.51 8.73
CA ALA A 108 23.12 -19.96 8.60
C ALA A 108 22.43 -20.55 7.36
N LEU A 109 21.60 -19.76 6.67
CA LEU A 109 20.87 -20.23 5.50
C LEU A 109 21.79 -20.31 4.26
N PRO A 110 21.68 -21.34 3.41
CA PRO A 110 22.44 -21.48 2.17
C PRO A 110 21.88 -20.58 1.05
N VAL A 111 21.32 -19.42 1.40
CA VAL A 111 20.72 -18.44 0.48
C VAL A 111 21.25 -17.06 0.81
N SER A 112 21.58 -16.27 -0.22
CA SER A 112 22.09 -14.92 0.02
C SER A 112 21.05 -14.04 0.70
N ARG A 113 21.50 -13.19 1.64
CA ARG A 113 20.62 -12.25 2.37
C ARG A 113 19.94 -11.25 1.43
N ALA A 114 20.60 -10.84 0.34
CA ALA A 114 19.99 -10.03 -0.69
C ALA A 114 18.82 -10.75 -1.38
N THR A 115 18.96 -12.05 -1.65
CA THR A 115 17.88 -12.89 -2.19
C THR A 115 16.70 -12.97 -1.22
N ILE A 116 16.95 -13.09 0.09
CA ILE A 116 15.89 -13.07 1.12
C ILE A 116 15.14 -11.73 1.11
N ALA A 117 15.87 -10.60 1.03
CA ALA A 117 15.25 -9.28 0.94
C ALA A 117 14.36 -9.12 -0.30
N LEU A 118 14.84 -9.56 -1.47
CA LEU A 118 14.04 -9.53 -2.70
C LEU A 118 12.83 -10.46 -2.64
N ALA A 119 12.97 -11.64 -2.02
CA ALA A 119 11.85 -12.54 -1.77
C ALA A 119 10.78 -11.88 -0.89
N LYS A 120 11.17 -11.20 0.20
CA LYS A 120 10.25 -10.41 1.05
C LYS A 120 9.50 -9.35 0.26
N LEU A 121 10.18 -8.56 -0.56
CA LEU A 121 9.53 -7.55 -1.41
C LEU A 121 8.55 -8.17 -2.41
N THR A 122 8.89 -9.34 -2.96
CA THR A 122 8.01 -10.07 -3.89
C THR A 122 6.76 -10.58 -3.17
N VAL A 123 6.91 -11.16 -1.97
CA VAL A 123 5.78 -11.59 -1.14
C VAL A 123 4.89 -10.40 -0.78
N PHE A 124 5.50 -9.27 -0.41
CA PHE A 124 4.75 -8.04 -0.15
C PHE A 124 3.96 -7.59 -1.38
N GLY A 125 4.57 -7.58 -2.57
CA GLY A 125 3.88 -7.21 -3.81
C GLY A 125 2.69 -8.13 -4.13
N ILE A 126 2.86 -9.44 -3.97
CA ILE A 126 1.78 -10.43 -4.16
C ILE A 126 0.66 -10.21 -3.13
N TRP A 127 1.02 -10.01 -1.86
CA TRP A 127 0.04 -9.75 -0.81
C TRP A 127 -0.71 -8.43 -1.05
N ALA A 128 -0.01 -7.35 -1.43
CA ALA A 128 -0.61 -6.06 -1.72
C ALA A 128 -1.57 -6.12 -2.93
N ALA A 129 -1.22 -6.90 -3.97
CA ALA A 129 -2.13 -7.17 -5.08
C ALA A 129 -3.39 -7.92 -4.61
N GLY A 130 -3.24 -8.90 -3.70
CA GLY A 130 -4.37 -9.57 -3.06
C GLY A 130 -5.25 -8.59 -2.27
N VAL A 131 -4.65 -7.70 -1.47
CA VAL A 131 -5.38 -6.65 -0.74
C VAL A 131 -6.13 -5.72 -1.69
N ALA A 132 -5.52 -5.33 -2.82
CA ALA A 132 -6.16 -4.50 -3.84
C ALA A 132 -7.40 -5.18 -4.45
N VAL A 133 -7.32 -6.48 -4.75
CA VAL A 133 -8.46 -7.28 -5.24
C VAL A 133 -9.55 -7.39 -4.18
N LEU A 134 -9.19 -7.72 -2.94
CA LEU A 134 -10.14 -7.83 -1.84
C LEU A 134 -10.85 -6.50 -1.54
N LEU A 135 -10.11 -5.39 -1.59
CA LEU A 135 -10.67 -4.05 -1.41
C LEU A 135 -11.67 -3.72 -2.53
N THR A 136 -11.30 -4.01 -3.77
CA THR A 136 -12.19 -3.82 -4.93
C THR A 136 -13.48 -4.65 -4.79
N ALA A 137 -13.36 -5.91 -4.36
CA ALA A 137 -14.51 -6.78 -4.11
C ALA A 137 -15.39 -6.25 -2.96
N ALA A 138 -14.79 -5.78 -1.86
CA ALA A 138 -15.53 -5.19 -0.74
C ALA A 138 -16.34 -3.95 -1.16
N ILE A 139 -15.77 -3.09 -2.00
CA ILE A 139 -16.45 -1.90 -2.52
C ILE A 139 -17.56 -2.28 -3.50
N ALA A 140 -17.33 -3.29 -4.34
CA ALA A 140 -18.38 -3.79 -5.24
C ALA A 140 -19.57 -4.31 -4.43
N VAL A 141 -19.32 -5.14 -3.41
CA VAL A 141 -20.36 -5.63 -2.48
C VAL A 141 -21.06 -4.47 -1.79
N LEU A 142 -20.33 -3.46 -1.33
CA LEU A 142 -20.90 -2.27 -0.71
C LEU A 142 -21.80 -1.49 -1.67
N GLY A 143 -21.37 -1.25 -2.91
CA GLY A 143 -22.18 -0.55 -3.91
C GLY A 143 -23.48 -1.28 -4.23
N PHE A 144 -23.45 -2.61 -4.32
CA PHE A 144 -24.67 -3.41 -4.46
C PHE A 144 -25.56 -3.35 -3.21
N ALA A 145 -24.97 -3.42 -2.01
CA ALA A 145 -25.71 -3.32 -0.75
C ALA A 145 -26.38 -1.95 -0.55
N MET A 146 -25.80 -0.88 -1.11
CA MET A 146 -26.37 0.47 -1.14
C MET A 146 -27.41 0.66 -2.25
N GLY A 147 -27.66 -0.36 -3.08
CA GLY A 147 -28.69 -0.32 -4.12
C GLY A 147 -28.28 0.40 -5.41
N PHE A 148 -26.98 0.60 -5.67
CA PHE A 148 -26.52 1.31 -6.88
C PHE A 148 -26.66 0.51 -8.18
N GLY A 149 -27.05 -0.77 -8.10
CA GLY A 149 -27.26 -1.64 -9.26
C GLY A 149 -25.98 -1.92 -10.04
N ALA A 150 -26.16 -2.51 -11.23
CA ALA A 150 -25.05 -2.72 -12.16
C ALA A 150 -24.54 -1.38 -12.67
N THR A 151 -23.21 -1.26 -12.80
CA THR A 151 -22.57 -0.06 -13.32
C THR A 151 -22.39 -0.14 -14.85
N ASP A 152 -22.29 1.01 -15.50
CA ASP A 152 -21.99 1.13 -16.93
C ASP A 152 -20.47 1.10 -17.18
N ALA A 153 -20.04 1.31 -18.44
CA ALA A 153 -18.62 1.34 -18.78
C ALA A 153 -17.85 2.46 -18.05
N ALA A 154 -18.51 3.60 -17.79
CA ALA A 154 -17.90 4.71 -17.08
C ALA A 154 -17.64 4.32 -15.62
N GLY A 155 -18.62 3.75 -14.92
CA GLY A 155 -18.42 3.34 -13.53
C GLY A 155 -17.54 2.09 -13.36
N LEU A 156 -17.39 1.23 -14.38
CA LEU A 156 -16.30 0.24 -14.40
C LEU A 156 -14.92 0.92 -14.41
N GLY A 157 -14.76 1.99 -15.20
CA GLY A 157 -13.57 2.82 -15.20
C GLY A 157 -13.29 3.44 -13.83
N GLU A 158 -14.34 3.92 -13.15
CA GLU A 158 -14.26 4.44 -11.79
C GLU A 158 -13.74 3.38 -10.81
N ILE A 159 -14.38 2.20 -10.78
CA ILE A 159 -14.01 1.09 -9.87
C ILE A 159 -12.58 0.61 -10.14
N ALA A 160 -12.14 0.58 -11.39
CA ALA A 160 -10.79 0.14 -11.78
C ALA A 160 -9.68 1.03 -11.19
N ARG A 161 -9.98 2.27 -10.77
CA ARG A 161 -9.02 3.15 -10.09
C ARG A 161 -8.61 2.62 -8.73
N VAL A 162 -9.49 1.91 -8.02
CA VAL A 162 -9.22 1.39 -6.68
C VAL A 162 -8.03 0.41 -6.66
N PRO A 163 -8.04 -0.70 -7.43
CA PRO A 163 -6.93 -1.64 -7.38
C PRO A 163 -5.63 -1.03 -7.92
N VAL A 164 -5.72 -0.14 -8.91
CA VAL A 164 -4.55 0.59 -9.45
C VAL A 164 -3.94 1.48 -8.36
N LEU A 165 -4.74 2.31 -7.69
CA LEU A 165 -4.27 3.14 -6.59
C LEU A 165 -3.65 2.29 -5.48
N ALA A 166 -4.32 1.22 -5.04
CA ALA A 166 -3.80 0.35 -3.99
C ALA A 166 -2.44 -0.24 -4.36
N ALA A 167 -2.28 -0.71 -5.60
CA ALA A 167 -1.00 -1.23 -6.09
C ALA A 167 0.09 -0.15 -6.12
N LEU A 168 -0.20 1.03 -6.67
CA LEU A 168 0.75 2.14 -6.74
C LEU A 168 1.17 2.62 -5.34
N THR A 169 0.21 2.74 -4.41
CA THR A 169 0.48 3.10 -3.02
C THR A 169 1.35 2.05 -2.31
N ALA A 170 1.19 0.76 -2.61
CA ALA A 170 2.07 -0.29 -2.09
C ALA A 170 3.51 -0.13 -2.60
N LEU A 171 3.71 0.26 -3.85
CA LEU A 171 5.04 0.55 -4.41
C LEU A 171 5.69 1.76 -3.73
N ILE A 172 4.91 2.81 -3.47
CA ILE A 172 5.35 4.02 -2.75
C ILE A 172 5.79 3.69 -1.32
N ALA A 173 5.20 2.67 -0.69
CA ALA A 173 5.53 2.28 0.68
C ALA A 173 6.90 1.58 0.84
N VAL A 174 7.53 1.11 -0.25
CA VAL A 174 8.80 0.34 -0.21
C VAL A 174 9.97 0.99 0.56
N PRO A 175 10.14 2.33 0.62
CA PRO A 175 11.17 2.94 1.46
C PRO A 175 11.08 2.55 2.95
N ALA A 176 9.88 2.19 3.45
CA ALA A 176 9.70 1.71 4.82
C ALA A 176 10.51 0.43 5.11
N ALA A 177 10.65 -0.46 4.13
CA ALA A 177 11.49 -1.67 4.25
C ALA A 177 12.97 -1.33 4.43
N TRP A 178 13.44 -0.31 3.68
CA TRP A 178 14.82 0.13 3.75
C TRP A 178 15.12 0.82 5.07
N ALA A 179 14.23 1.69 5.54
CA ALA A 179 14.33 2.32 6.84
C ALA A 179 14.34 1.30 7.98
N ALA A 180 13.43 0.30 7.97
CA ALA A 180 13.41 -0.78 8.94
C ALA A 180 14.71 -1.61 8.94
N THR A 181 15.31 -1.79 7.76
CA THR A 181 16.59 -2.50 7.60
C THR A 181 17.76 -1.70 8.21
N ILE A 182 17.86 -0.40 7.91
CA ILE A 182 18.96 0.44 8.42
C ILE A 182 18.84 0.63 9.92
N GLY A 183 17.65 0.97 10.40
CA GLY A 183 17.42 1.18 11.82
C GLY A 183 17.23 -0.12 12.62
N ARG A 184 17.38 -1.28 11.98
CA ARG A 184 17.35 -2.62 12.60
C ARG A 184 16.15 -2.81 13.54
N GLY A 185 14.95 -2.52 13.07
CA GLY A 185 13.74 -2.66 13.88
C GLY A 185 12.46 -2.17 13.20
N LEU A 186 11.33 -2.27 13.89
CA LEU A 186 10.02 -1.87 13.36
C LEU A 186 9.78 -0.35 13.41
N LEU A 187 10.29 0.33 14.44
CA LEU A 187 10.04 1.77 14.61
C LEU A 187 10.58 2.63 13.46
N PRO A 188 11.80 2.39 12.93
CA PRO A 188 12.33 3.15 11.79
C PRO A 188 11.47 3.05 10.53
N GLY A 189 10.96 1.85 10.20
CA GLY A 189 10.07 1.67 9.05
C GLY A 189 8.71 2.35 9.22
N ILE A 190 8.15 2.30 10.44
CA ILE A 190 6.91 3.01 10.77
C ILE A 190 7.14 4.53 10.70
N GLY A 191 8.24 5.03 11.25
CA GLY A 191 8.61 6.44 11.20
C GLY A 191 8.77 6.96 9.76
N ALA A 192 9.46 6.20 8.90
CA ALA A 192 9.57 6.55 7.48
C ALA A 192 8.21 6.57 6.78
N THR A 193 7.32 5.62 7.09
CA THR A 193 5.95 5.59 6.56
C THR A 193 5.18 6.85 6.93
N ILE A 194 5.25 7.27 8.21
CA ILE A 194 4.59 8.49 8.69
C ILE A 194 5.14 9.72 7.96
N VAL A 195 6.46 9.83 7.82
CA VAL A 195 7.10 10.96 7.10
C VAL A 195 6.64 11.02 5.65
N ILE A 196 6.66 9.89 4.94
CA ILE A 196 6.21 9.79 3.54
C ILE A 196 4.74 10.20 3.45
N MET A 197 3.89 9.74 4.37
CA MET A 197 2.48 10.10 4.42
C MET A 197 2.29 11.59 4.65
N VAL A 198 2.96 12.20 5.64
CA VAL A 198 2.86 13.64 5.91
C VAL A 198 3.31 14.47 4.71
N VAL A 199 4.45 14.11 4.11
CA VAL A 199 4.96 14.78 2.91
C VAL A 199 3.99 14.66 1.75
N ALA A 200 3.40 13.47 1.53
CA ALA A 200 2.41 13.27 0.49
C ALA A 200 1.17 14.16 0.68
N GLN A 201 0.66 14.27 1.91
CA GLN A 201 -0.51 15.10 2.21
C GLN A 201 -0.20 16.60 2.02
N VAL A 202 0.96 17.08 2.48
CA VAL A 202 1.36 18.48 2.30
C VAL A 202 1.49 18.82 0.81
N LEU A 203 2.14 17.95 0.03
CA LEU A 203 2.33 18.15 -1.40
C LEU A 203 1.01 18.10 -2.19
N ALA A 204 0.08 17.23 -1.81
CA ALA A 204 -1.25 17.17 -2.40
C ALA A 204 -2.04 18.46 -2.17
N VAL A 205 -1.93 19.07 -0.98
CA VAL A 205 -2.59 20.34 -0.65
C VAL A 205 -1.90 21.53 -1.33
N ALA A 206 -0.57 21.48 -1.48
CA ALA A 206 0.20 22.56 -2.09
C ALA A 206 0.06 22.64 -3.62
N ASP A 207 -0.70 21.75 -4.26
CA ASP A 207 -0.80 21.58 -5.71
C ASP A 207 0.56 21.35 -6.42
N PHE A 208 1.54 20.84 -5.65
CA PHE A 208 2.85 20.43 -6.13
C PHE A 208 2.93 18.89 -6.05
N GLY A 209 2.35 18.20 -7.02
CA GLY A 209 2.28 16.73 -6.93
C GLY A 209 2.20 15.97 -8.24
N THR A 210 1.94 16.65 -9.36
CA THR A 210 1.60 16.03 -10.64
C THR A 210 2.62 15.01 -11.13
N TRP A 211 3.92 15.30 -10.97
CA TRP A 211 5.01 14.43 -11.43
C TRP A 211 5.74 13.71 -10.30
N LEU A 212 5.30 13.88 -9.05
CA LEU A 212 5.97 13.27 -7.90
C LEU A 212 5.37 11.87 -7.64
N PRO A 213 6.17 10.79 -7.71
CA PRO A 213 5.69 9.41 -7.52
C PRO A 213 4.87 9.18 -6.25
N ILE A 214 5.19 9.92 -5.20
CA ILE A 214 4.59 9.80 -3.86
C ILE A 214 3.18 10.41 -3.76
N VAL A 215 2.80 11.28 -4.70
CA VAL A 215 1.54 12.06 -4.65
C VAL A 215 0.70 11.83 -5.90
N ALA A 216 1.32 11.72 -7.07
CA ALA A 216 0.65 11.58 -8.37
C ALA A 216 -0.42 10.48 -8.41
N PRO A 217 -0.22 9.27 -7.83
CA PRO A 217 -1.26 8.24 -7.82
C PRO A 217 -2.52 8.63 -7.05
N ALA A 218 -2.35 9.32 -5.91
CA ALA A 218 -3.47 9.78 -5.11
C ALA A 218 -4.26 10.86 -5.84
N LEU A 219 -3.57 11.84 -6.44
CA LEU A 219 -4.21 12.90 -7.22
C LEU A 219 -4.93 12.35 -8.46
N TRP A 220 -4.29 11.46 -9.22
CA TRP A 220 -4.90 10.76 -10.34
C TRP A 220 -6.14 9.97 -9.91
N ALA A 221 -6.07 9.26 -8.79
CA ALA A 221 -7.20 8.47 -8.32
C ALA A 221 -8.34 9.34 -7.78
N ILE A 222 -8.07 10.52 -7.23
CA ILE A 222 -9.11 11.45 -6.74
C ILE A 222 -9.75 12.21 -7.92
N SER A 223 -8.93 12.75 -8.81
CA SER A 223 -9.33 13.51 -9.98
C SER A 223 -8.47 13.10 -11.18
N PRO A 224 -8.91 12.14 -12.02
CA PRO A 224 -8.10 11.61 -13.12
C PRO A 224 -7.65 12.66 -14.14
N GLY A 225 -8.39 13.76 -14.28
CA GLY A 225 -8.02 14.88 -15.14
C GLY A 225 -6.96 15.83 -14.56
N SER A 226 -6.62 15.70 -13.27
CA SER A 226 -5.62 16.56 -12.61
C SER A 226 -4.17 16.14 -12.88
N VAL A 227 -3.95 14.90 -13.30
CA VAL A 227 -2.62 14.32 -13.47
C VAL A 227 -2.54 13.54 -14.79
N PRO A 228 -1.54 13.80 -15.65
CA PRO A 228 -1.30 13.02 -16.85
C PRO A 228 -0.96 11.57 -16.46
N THR A 229 -1.57 10.59 -17.13
CA THR A 229 -1.39 9.17 -16.79
C THR A 229 0.06 8.69 -16.87
N GLU A 230 0.88 9.37 -17.68
CA GLU A 230 2.31 9.15 -17.85
C GLU A 230 3.10 9.40 -16.55
N ALA A 231 2.60 10.27 -15.66
CA ALA A 231 3.23 10.51 -14.37
C ALA A 231 3.23 9.26 -13.48
N LEU A 232 2.26 8.35 -13.67
CA LEU A 232 2.20 7.08 -12.93
C LEU A 232 3.35 6.14 -13.29
N LEU A 233 3.97 6.32 -14.47
CA LEU A 233 5.15 5.54 -14.90
C LEU A 233 6.39 5.84 -14.07
N LEU A 234 6.38 6.94 -13.30
CA LEU A 234 7.44 7.26 -12.36
C LEU A 234 7.30 6.48 -11.04
N VAL A 235 6.13 5.92 -10.72
CA VAL A 235 5.90 5.19 -9.46
C VAL A 235 6.82 3.98 -9.29
N PRO A 236 7.03 3.11 -10.30
CA PRO A 236 7.95 1.98 -10.21
C PRO A 236 9.41 2.38 -9.91
N THR A 237 9.81 3.63 -10.11
CA THR A 237 11.16 4.08 -9.73
C THR A 237 11.40 3.98 -8.23
N VAL A 238 10.36 4.17 -7.40
CA VAL A 238 10.46 4.07 -5.93
C VAL A 238 10.86 2.67 -5.47
N PRO A 239 10.12 1.59 -5.79
CA PRO A 239 10.52 0.24 -5.40
C PRO A 239 11.80 -0.23 -6.09
N LEU A 240 12.13 0.28 -7.30
CA LEU A 240 13.41 -0.04 -7.95
C LEU A 240 14.60 0.51 -7.15
N VAL A 241 14.55 1.79 -6.77
CA VAL A 241 15.62 2.44 -5.99
C VAL A 241 15.68 1.85 -4.59
N PHE A 242 14.58 1.86 -3.84
CA PHE A 242 14.58 1.40 -2.45
C PHE A 242 14.69 -0.12 -2.33
N GLY A 243 14.21 -0.89 -3.30
CA GLY A 243 14.42 -2.33 -3.37
C GLY A 243 15.89 -2.69 -3.63
N ALA A 244 16.57 -1.96 -4.52
CA ALA A 244 18.01 -2.11 -4.72
C ALA A 244 18.79 -1.73 -3.46
N LEU A 245 18.43 -0.61 -2.81
CA LEU A 245 19.04 -0.20 -1.53
C LEU A 245 18.81 -1.24 -0.43
N CYS A 246 17.62 -1.83 -0.31
CA CYS A 246 17.35 -2.96 0.58
C CYS A 246 18.27 -4.14 0.29
N ALA A 247 18.35 -4.58 -0.97
CA ALA A 247 19.19 -5.72 -1.35
C ALA A 247 20.68 -5.46 -1.05
N LEU A 248 21.15 -4.23 -1.27
CA LEU A 248 22.52 -3.82 -0.95
C LEU A 248 22.78 -3.78 0.55
N SER A 249 21.87 -3.23 1.35
CA SER A 249 21.97 -3.21 2.82
C SER A 249 21.97 -4.63 3.38
N TRP A 250 21.09 -5.51 2.88
CA TRP A 250 21.02 -6.91 3.30
C TRP A 250 22.27 -7.71 2.92
N ARG A 251 22.88 -7.42 1.76
CA ARG A 251 24.16 -8.02 1.36
C ARG A 251 25.29 -7.68 2.34
N ARG A 252 25.26 -6.49 2.93
CA ARG A 252 26.30 -5.96 3.83
C ARG A 252 26.01 -6.19 5.32
N LEU A 253 24.94 -6.91 5.67
CA LEU A 253 24.61 -7.17 7.08
C LEU A 253 25.78 -7.83 7.80
N GLN A 254 26.04 -7.37 9.02
CA GLN A 254 26.97 -7.97 9.96
C GLN A 254 26.19 -8.31 11.23
N LEU A 255 26.63 -9.35 11.94
CA LEU A 255 26.14 -9.62 13.28
C LEU A 255 26.65 -8.49 14.18
N ASP A 256 25.76 -7.90 14.96
CA ASP A 256 26.19 -6.93 15.98
C ASP A 256 27.08 -7.70 16.96
N ARG A 257 28.26 -7.14 17.26
CA ARG A 257 29.25 -7.75 18.15
C ARG A 257 28.79 -7.76 19.59
#